data_AF-A0A8S0QJE3-F1
#
_entry.id   AF-A0A8S0QJE3-F1
#
_cell.length_a   1.000
_cell.length_b   1.000
_cell.length_c   1.000
_cell.angle_alpha   90.00
_cell.angle_beta   90.00
_cell.angle_gamma   90.00
#
_symmetry.space_group_name_H-M   'P 1'
#
loop_
_entity.id
_entity.type
_entity.pdbx_description
1 polymer ?
#
loop_
_entity_poly.entity_id
_entity_poly.type
_entity_poly.pdbx_seq_one_letter_code
_entity_poly.pdbx_strand_id
1 'polypeptide(L)'
;MIALNGHVTADTLSSLQSSVPGKSSFDIWKKYFTSILTPESSESAFPSDLLSRKRVFNSSSLYEDLVIPVRNFHDEDKGFMILAGDVFDVPIRKDIIHRVVRWQLAKRQQGTHSTKTVSEVSGTGRKPWKQKGTGRARHGTLRGPQFRGGAVMHGPKPRSHAIKLNKKVRRLGLKIALSARAAEGKLMVFEDLDLPSHKTKNIVNHVSQMENTKKLLMVDGGPIDEKLKLATQNLHYVNVLPSIGLNVYSIFLHDTLVMSRDAVNRIVERMHTPINR
;
A
#
# COMPACT_ATOMS: atom_id res chain seq x y z
N MET A 1 -30.49 46.88 63.48
CA MET A 1 -29.99 47.96 62.61
C MET A 1 -30.66 47.82 61.26
N ILE A 2 -31.81 48.47 61.07
CA ILE A 2 -32.07 49.70 60.29
C ILE A 2 -32.62 49.33 58.89
N ALA A 3 -33.80 49.86 58.61
CA ALA A 3 -34.66 49.66 57.45
C ALA A 3 -34.17 50.38 56.17
N LEU A 4 -34.78 50.07 55.01
CA LEU A 4 -35.50 51.02 54.13
C LEU A 4 -35.90 50.40 52.75
N ASN A 5 -37.22 50.28 52.56
CA ASN A 5 -38.10 50.68 51.44
C ASN A 5 -37.59 50.86 49.97
N GLY A 6 -38.47 50.45 49.02
CA GLY A 6 -38.82 51.20 47.79
C GLY A 6 -38.53 50.50 46.46
N HIS A 7 -39.55 50.11 45.67
CA HIS A 7 -40.06 50.78 44.43
C HIS A 7 -39.19 50.54 43.17
N VAL A 8 -39.63 50.37 41.92
CA VAL A 8 -40.93 50.25 41.24
C VAL A 8 -40.69 49.79 39.76
N THR A 9 -41.79 49.37 39.13
CA THR A 9 -42.16 48.90 37.77
C THR A 9 -41.48 49.44 36.49
N ALA A 10 -41.51 48.63 35.41
CA ALA A 10 -42.02 48.94 34.04
C ALA A 10 -41.99 47.62 33.22
N ASP A 11 -43.11 47.04 32.75
CA ASP A 11 -43.93 47.38 31.57
C ASP A 11 -43.34 47.01 30.18
N THR A 12 -43.98 45.99 29.59
CA THR A 12 -44.55 45.89 28.22
C THR A 12 -43.71 45.97 26.93
N LEU A 13 -43.85 44.89 26.15
CA LEU A 13 -44.27 44.78 24.72
C LEU A 13 -43.32 45.10 23.54
N SER A 14 -43.30 44.11 22.63
CA SER A 14 -43.20 44.19 21.14
C SER A 14 -41.79 44.42 20.57
N SER A 15 -41.33 43.87 19.44
CA SER A 15 -41.90 43.02 18.38
C SER A 15 -40.77 42.54 17.44
N LEU A 16 -41.10 41.56 16.58
CA LEU A 16 -40.54 41.27 15.24
C LEU A 16 -39.30 40.35 15.06
N GLN A 17 -39.56 39.36 14.18
CA GLN A 17 -38.69 38.69 13.21
C GLN A 17 -37.87 37.44 13.59
N SER A 18 -38.44 36.30 13.16
CA SER A 18 -37.82 35.18 12.45
C SER A 18 -36.29 35.03 12.45
N SER A 19 -35.81 33.93 13.03
CA SER A 19 -34.67 33.17 12.47
C SER A 19 -34.55 31.80 13.16
N VAL A 20 -34.42 30.74 12.34
CA VAL A 20 -33.97 29.42 12.79
C VAL A 20 -32.46 29.35 12.56
N PRO A 21 -31.68 28.83 13.52
CA PRO A 21 -30.41 28.22 13.15
C PRO A 21 -30.18 26.86 13.79
N GLY A 22 -29.43 26.03 13.05
CA GLY A 22 -28.45 25.13 13.67
C GLY A 22 -28.64 23.65 13.40
N LYS A 23 -28.29 23.18 12.19
CA LYS A 23 -27.82 21.79 12.00
C LYS A 23 -26.31 21.78 11.80
N SER A 24 -25.74 20.76 12.42
CA SER A 24 -24.34 20.48 12.66
C SER A 24 -23.55 20.05 11.42
N SER A 25 -22.26 20.29 11.54
CA SER A 25 -21.16 20.15 10.60
C SER A 25 -20.85 18.70 10.21
N PHE A 26 -21.46 18.20 9.13
CA PHE A 26 -21.09 16.91 8.53
C PHE A 26 -20.82 16.93 7.01
N ASP A 27 -20.84 18.09 6.35
CA ASP A 27 -20.70 18.16 4.89
C ASP A 27 -19.73 19.26 4.41
N ILE A 28 -18.42 19.04 4.58
CA ILE A 28 -17.39 19.88 3.94
C ILE A 28 -16.42 18.97 3.19
N TRP A 29 -16.88 18.33 2.11
CA TRP A 29 -16.08 18.05 0.89
C TRP A 29 -16.92 17.45 -0.24
N LYS A 30 -17.89 18.23 -0.73
CA LYS A 30 -18.46 18.09 -2.08
C LYS A 30 -18.43 19.47 -2.77
N LYS A 31 -17.24 19.87 -3.22
CA LYS A 31 -17.01 20.87 -4.27
C LYS A 31 -16.05 20.13 -5.20
N TYR A 32 -16.47 19.54 -6.32
CA TYR A 32 -16.95 20.21 -7.52
C TYR A 32 -17.88 19.28 -8.31
N PHE A 33 -19.20 19.48 -8.27
CA PHE A 33 -20.13 19.05 -9.33
C PHE A 33 -21.37 19.93 -9.25
N THR A 34 -21.53 20.84 -10.20
CA THR A 34 -22.74 21.65 -10.36
C THR A 34 -23.54 21.08 -11.52
N SER A 35 -24.72 20.51 -11.24
CA SER A 35 -25.73 20.26 -12.27
C SER A 35 -26.60 21.52 -12.40
N ILE A 36 -26.32 22.34 -13.41
CA ILE A 36 -27.26 23.39 -13.84
C ILE A 36 -28.23 22.73 -14.82
N LEU A 37 -29.52 22.78 -14.49
CA LEU A 37 -30.59 22.60 -15.47
C LEU A 37 -30.96 23.98 -16.01
N THR A 38 -30.88 24.15 -17.33
CA THR A 38 -31.55 25.25 -18.03
C THR A 38 -32.20 24.72 -19.31
N PRO A 39 -33.38 25.24 -19.68
CA PRO A 39 -34.18 24.76 -20.80
C PRO A 39 -33.65 25.30 -22.13
N GLU A 40 -33.93 24.56 -23.21
CA GLU A 40 -33.85 25.07 -24.57
C GLU A 40 -34.85 26.21 -24.78
N SER A 41 -34.41 27.28 -25.46
CA SER A 41 -35.03 27.65 -26.73
C SER A 41 -34.09 28.48 -27.62
N SER A 42 -33.92 27.97 -28.83
CA SER A 42 -33.59 28.61 -30.11
C SER A 42 -32.17 29.18 -30.39
N GLU A 43 -31.47 28.40 -31.22
CA GLU A 43 -30.80 28.80 -32.47
C GLU A 43 -29.52 29.66 -32.41
N SER A 44 -28.38 28.97 -32.39
CA SER A 44 -27.27 29.21 -33.34
C SER A 44 -26.49 27.92 -33.52
N ALA A 45 -26.21 27.55 -34.77
CA ALA A 45 -25.65 26.25 -35.14
C ALA A 45 -24.27 26.03 -34.51
N PHE A 46 -24.19 25.06 -33.60
CA PHE A 46 -22.92 24.54 -33.10
C PHE A 46 -22.15 23.87 -34.25
N PRO A 47 -20.82 24.06 -34.35
CA PRO A 47 -20.01 23.43 -35.38
C PRO A 47 -20.13 21.90 -35.28
N SER A 48 -20.50 21.26 -36.40
CA SER A 48 -20.75 19.81 -36.52
C SER A 48 -19.53 18.94 -36.18
N ASP A 49 -18.33 19.53 -36.18
CA ASP A 49 -17.08 18.83 -35.86
C ASP A 49 -16.98 18.43 -34.38
N LEU A 50 -17.71 19.10 -33.48
CA LEU A 50 -17.80 18.73 -32.07
C LEU A 50 -18.91 17.71 -31.77
N LEU A 51 -19.77 17.41 -32.75
CA LEU A 51 -20.79 16.36 -32.69
C LEU A 51 -20.27 15.00 -33.18
N SER A 52 -19.07 14.93 -33.77
CA SER A 52 -18.34 13.67 -33.89
C SER A 52 -17.73 13.29 -32.54
N ARG A 53 -18.60 12.99 -31.58
CA ARG A 53 -18.29 12.11 -30.48
C ARG A 53 -18.11 10.74 -31.11
N LYS A 54 -16.91 10.45 -31.62
CA LYS A 54 -16.39 9.09 -31.44
C LYS A 54 -16.17 8.96 -29.93
N ARG A 55 -17.27 8.80 -29.18
CA ARG A 55 -17.23 8.07 -27.93
C ARG A 55 -16.69 6.73 -28.36
N VAL A 56 -15.42 6.50 -28.12
CA VAL A 56 -14.93 5.14 -27.97
C VAL A 56 -15.58 4.64 -26.69
N PHE A 57 -16.89 4.35 -26.78
CA PHE A 57 -17.52 3.42 -25.88
C PHE A 57 -16.86 2.09 -26.21
N ASN A 58 -15.83 1.74 -25.45
CA ASN A 58 -15.52 0.34 -25.29
C ASN A 58 -16.69 -0.25 -24.49
N SER A 59 -17.71 -0.73 -25.19
CA SER A 59 -18.91 -1.37 -24.64
C SER A 59 -18.62 -2.74 -24.01
N SER A 60 -17.41 -2.95 -23.49
CA SER A 60 -16.90 -4.26 -23.09
C SER A 60 -15.90 -4.26 -21.93
N SER A 61 -15.68 -3.15 -21.21
CA SER A 61 -14.80 -3.14 -20.03
C SER A 61 -15.60 -2.95 -18.75
N LEU A 62 -15.47 -3.90 -17.81
CA LEU A 62 -16.01 -3.80 -16.44
C LEU A 62 -15.27 -2.76 -15.56
N TYR A 63 -14.32 -2.02 -16.15
CA TYR A 63 -13.38 -1.14 -15.47
C TYR A 63 -13.28 0.18 -16.24
N GLU A 64 -13.19 1.30 -15.53
CA GLU A 64 -13.08 2.63 -16.11
C GLU A 64 -11.60 3.04 -16.23
N ASP A 65 -11.22 3.66 -17.35
CA ASP A 65 -9.88 4.21 -17.51
C ASP A 65 -9.75 5.50 -16.67
N LEU A 66 -8.66 5.62 -15.92
CA LEU A 66 -8.40 6.80 -15.09
C LEU A 66 -7.47 7.77 -15.81
N VAL A 67 -7.64 9.06 -15.56
CA VAL A 67 -6.70 10.09 -16.04
C VAL A 67 -5.97 10.66 -14.83
N ILE A 68 -4.64 10.69 -14.89
CA ILE A 68 -3.80 11.23 -13.82
C ILE A 68 -2.86 12.32 -14.37
N PRO A 69 -2.65 13.44 -13.64
CA PRO A 69 -1.65 14.42 -14.02
C PRO A 69 -0.23 13.83 -13.87
N VAL A 70 0.63 14.15 -14.82
CA VAL A 70 2.06 13.81 -14.82
C VAL A 70 2.83 15.00 -14.28
N ARG A 71 3.69 14.78 -13.28
CA ARG A 71 4.48 15.83 -12.62
C ARG A 71 5.98 15.57 -12.73
N ASN A 72 6.79 16.57 -12.37
CA ASN A 72 8.23 16.41 -12.17
C ASN A 72 8.62 16.67 -10.70
N PHE A 73 9.90 16.47 -10.35
CA PHE A 73 10.44 16.78 -9.01
C PHE A 73 10.36 18.28 -8.63
N HIS A 74 10.02 19.15 -9.57
CA HIS A 74 9.80 20.58 -9.33
C HIS A 74 8.30 20.93 -9.20
N ASP A 75 7.43 19.93 -9.11
CA ASP A 75 5.97 20.06 -9.09
C ASP A 75 5.38 20.77 -10.33
N GLU A 76 6.12 20.78 -11.44
CA GLU A 76 5.62 21.24 -12.73
C GLU A 76 4.69 20.19 -13.35
N ASP A 77 3.50 20.61 -13.80
CA ASP A 77 2.57 19.75 -14.55
C ASP A 77 3.07 19.56 -16.00
N LYS A 78 3.31 18.31 -16.39
CA LYS A 78 3.80 17.90 -17.73
C LYS A 78 2.70 17.25 -18.59
N GLY A 79 1.44 17.48 -18.23
CA GLY A 79 0.27 16.99 -18.94
C GLY A 79 -0.42 15.83 -18.22
N PHE A 80 -1.16 15.02 -18.98
CA PHE A 80 -1.99 13.94 -18.44
C PHE A 80 -1.63 12.60 -19.06
N MET A 81 -1.79 11.54 -18.28
CA MET A 81 -1.64 10.16 -18.74
C MET A 81 -2.89 9.34 -18.41
N ILE A 82 -3.26 8.47 -19.35
CA ILE A 82 -4.35 7.51 -19.18
C ILE A 82 -3.81 6.26 -18.50
N LEU A 83 -4.46 5.84 -17.42
CA LEU A 83 -4.22 4.61 -16.68
C LEU A 83 -5.26 3.58 -17.10
N ALA A 84 -4.80 2.39 -17.48
CA ALA A 84 -5.69 1.29 -17.87
C ALA A 84 -6.56 0.84 -16.69
N GLY A 85 -7.88 0.92 -16.84
CA GLY A 85 -8.85 0.59 -15.79
C GLY A 85 -8.72 -0.86 -15.31
N ASP A 86 -8.39 -1.79 -16.20
CA ASP A 86 -8.22 -3.20 -15.85
C ASP A 86 -7.04 -3.47 -14.89
N VAL A 87 -6.11 -2.51 -14.74
CA VAL A 87 -4.95 -2.58 -13.84
C VAL A 87 -5.15 -1.67 -12.62
N PHE A 88 -5.69 -0.47 -12.82
CA PHE A 88 -5.76 0.58 -11.80
C PHE A 88 -7.16 0.77 -11.18
N ASP A 89 -8.20 0.08 -11.66
CA ASP A 89 -9.57 0.18 -11.15
C ASP A 89 -10.19 -1.19 -10.80
N VAL A 90 -9.41 -2.08 -10.20
CA VAL A 90 -9.90 -3.42 -9.82
C VAL A 90 -10.55 -3.38 -8.42
N PRO A 91 -11.69 -4.06 -8.20
CA PRO A 91 -12.34 -4.18 -6.90
C PRO A 91 -11.36 -4.59 -5.79
N ILE A 92 -11.40 -3.83 -4.70
CA ILE A 92 -10.47 -3.99 -3.58
C ILE A 92 -10.78 -5.30 -2.83
N ARG A 93 -9.90 -6.28 -2.98
CA ARG A 93 -10.01 -7.62 -2.39
C ARG A 93 -8.91 -7.90 -1.35
N LYS A 94 -9.26 -7.72 -0.07
CA LYS A 94 -8.35 -7.90 1.07
C LYS A 94 -7.84 -9.33 1.21
N ASP A 95 -8.66 -10.32 0.85
CA ASP A 95 -8.33 -11.75 0.90
C ASP A 95 -7.15 -12.10 -0.01
N ILE A 96 -7.12 -11.57 -1.23
CA ILE A 96 -6.05 -11.79 -2.20
C ILE A 96 -4.76 -11.11 -1.75
N ILE A 97 -4.85 -9.86 -1.29
CA ILE A 97 -3.69 -9.12 -0.77
C ILE A 97 -3.05 -9.89 0.39
N HIS A 98 -3.84 -10.32 1.37
CA HIS A 98 -3.35 -11.08 2.52
C HIS A 98 -2.64 -12.38 2.10
N ARG A 99 -3.19 -13.13 1.14
CA ARG A 99 -2.54 -14.34 0.60
C ARG A 99 -1.21 -14.03 -0.08
N VAL A 100 -1.15 -12.97 -0.90
CA VAL A 100 0.08 -12.58 -1.61
C VAL A 100 1.15 -12.09 -0.64
N VAL A 101 0.78 -11.28 0.36
CA VAL A 101 1.72 -10.78 1.38
C VAL A 101 2.26 -11.94 2.23
N ARG A 102 1.41 -12.86 2.71
CA ARG A 102 1.87 -14.05 3.43
C ARG A 102 2.79 -14.92 2.60
N TRP A 103 2.48 -15.09 1.31
CA TRP A 103 3.35 -15.79 0.38
C TRP A 103 4.73 -15.13 0.26
N GLN A 104 4.79 -13.80 0.10
CA GLN A 104 6.05 -13.06 0.01
C GLN A 104 6.87 -13.16 1.30
N LEU A 105 6.24 -12.98 2.46
CA LEU A 105 6.93 -13.08 3.75
C LEU A 105 7.45 -14.49 4.03
N ALA A 106 6.63 -15.53 3.79
CA ALA A 106 7.04 -16.91 3.99
C ALA A 106 8.19 -17.33 3.05
N LYS A 107 8.19 -16.83 1.80
CA LYS A 107 9.27 -17.09 0.83
C LYS A 107 10.61 -16.45 1.21
N ARG A 108 10.59 -15.35 1.97
CA ARG A 108 11.81 -14.65 2.44
C ARG A 108 12.48 -15.35 3.65
N GLN A 109 11.78 -16.24 4.34
CA GLN A 109 12.31 -16.91 5.54
C GLN A 109 13.35 -17.99 5.17
N GLN A 110 14.50 -17.96 5.85
CA GLN A 110 15.60 -18.90 5.61
C GLN A 110 15.39 -20.26 6.29
N GLY A 111 14.86 -20.28 7.52
CA GLY A 111 14.54 -21.53 8.24
C GLY A 111 15.76 -22.34 8.72
N THR A 112 16.81 -21.68 9.19
CA THR A 112 18.07 -22.30 9.67
C THR A 112 18.03 -22.79 11.12
N HIS A 113 16.88 -22.72 11.78
CA HIS A 113 16.74 -23.22 13.14
C HIS A 113 17.01 -24.73 13.20
N SER A 114 17.82 -25.17 14.17
CA SER A 114 18.12 -26.58 14.36
C SER A 114 18.37 -26.88 15.81
N THR A 115 17.60 -27.81 16.37
CA THR A 115 17.87 -28.42 17.68
C THR A 115 18.48 -29.79 17.53
N LYS A 116 19.26 -30.20 18.54
CA LYS A 116 19.83 -31.55 18.60
C LYS A 116 18.79 -32.55 19.10
N THR A 117 18.59 -33.58 18.30
CA THR A 117 17.85 -34.80 18.64
C THR A 117 18.72 -35.72 19.49
N VAL A 118 18.13 -36.76 20.07
CA VAL A 118 18.83 -37.70 20.99
C VAL A 118 20.09 -38.31 20.35
N SER A 119 20.08 -38.53 19.03
CA SER A 119 21.23 -39.07 18.30
C SER A 119 22.36 -38.05 18.11
N GLU A 120 22.04 -36.76 18.01
CA GLU A 120 23.00 -35.68 17.74
C GLU A 120 23.59 -35.07 19.03
N VAL A 121 22.94 -35.28 20.18
CA VAL A 121 23.46 -34.87 21.48
C VAL A 121 24.68 -35.72 21.84
N SER A 122 25.78 -35.05 22.21
CA SER A 122 27.01 -35.70 22.67
C SER A 122 26.77 -36.45 23.98
N GLY A 123 27.30 -37.67 24.07
CA GLY A 123 27.22 -38.50 25.27
C GLY A 123 27.24 -39.99 24.96
N THR A 124 27.36 -40.81 26.00
CA THR A 124 27.52 -42.26 25.86
C THR A 124 26.19 -42.94 25.49
N GLY A 125 26.24 -43.90 24.56
CA GLY A 125 25.11 -44.79 24.24
C GLY A 125 24.89 -45.93 25.24
N ARG A 126 25.76 -46.04 26.26
CA ARG A 126 25.71 -47.08 27.29
C ARG A 126 24.53 -46.85 28.23
N LYS A 127 23.85 -47.94 28.58
CA LYS A 127 22.77 -47.92 29.58
C LYS A 127 23.33 -47.46 30.94
N PRO A 128 22.73 -46.43 31.58
CA PRO A 128 23.30 -45.85 32.79
C PRO A 128 23.36 -46.80 34.00
N TRP A 129 22.32 -47.63 34.16
CA TRP A 129 22.25 -48.66 35.21
C TRP A 129 21.44 -49.87 34.77
N LYS A 130 21.54 -50.97 35.53
CA LYS A 130 20.79 -52.21 35.28
C LYS A 130 19.27 -51.96 35.34
N GLN A 131 18.50 -52.75 34.59
CA GLN A 131 17.05 -52.58 34.46
C GLN A 131 16.27 -52.76 35.79
N LYS A 132 16.85 -53.50 36.74
CA LYS A 132 16.30 -53.83 38.06
C LYS A 132 17.42 -53.77 39.11
N GLY A 133 17.03 -53.65 40.38
CA GLY A 133 17.94 -53.73 41.54
C GLY A 133 18.45 -52.39 42.09
N THR A 134 18.24 -51.27 41.40
CA THR A 134 18.73 -49.94 41.82
C THR A 134 17.70 -49.06 42.53
N GLY A 135 16.41 -49.43 42.55
CA GLY A 135 15.33 -48.62 43.12
C GLY A 135 15.02 -47.30 42.38
N ARG A 136 15.73 -47.00 41.28
CA ARG A 136 15.55 -45.78 40.46
C ARG A 136 14.60 -46.03 39.30
N ALA A 137 14.09 -44.95 38.71
CA ALA A 137 13.38 -45.00 37.43
C ALA A 137 14.24 -45.69 36.34
N ARG A 138 13.58 -46.36 35.40
CA ARG A 138 14.25 -47.11 34.32
C ARG A 138 14.63 -46.16 33.19
N HIS A 139 15.92 -46.13 32.82
CA HIS A 139 16.39 -45.35 31.69
C HIS A 139 17.25 -46.16 30.72
N GLY A 140 17.15 -45.82 29.44
CA GLY A 140 17.99 -46.37 28.37
C GLY A 140 19.22 -45.52 28.10
N THR A 141 19.11 -44.19 28.23
CA THR A 141 20.19 -43.22 27.99
C THR A 141 19.98 -41.98 28.88
N LEU A 142 21.07 -41.27 29.18
CA LEU A 142 21.03 -39.95 29.86
C LEU A 142 20.83 -38.79 28.89
N ARG A 143 20.84 -39.04 27.57
CA ARG A 143 20.60 -38.01 26.54
C ARG A 143 19.11 -37.74 26.28
N GLY A 144 18.23 -38.39 27.05
CA GLY A 144 16.79 -38.22 26.95
C GLY A 144 16.35 -36.80 27.35
N PRO A 145 15.20 -36.33 26.87
CA PRO A 145 14.71 -34.96 27.08
C PRO A 145 14.42 -34.59 28.53
N GLN A 146 14.12 -35.59 29.37
CA GLN A 146 13.86 -35.38 30.79
C GLN A 146 15.13 -35.05 31.58
N PHE A 147 16.31 -35.30 31.01
CA PHE A 147 17.59 -35.04 31.65
C PHE A 147 18.14 -33.67 31.27
N ARG A 148 18.83 -33.03 32.22
CA ARG A 148 19.56 -31.79 31.97
C ARG A 148 20.66 -32.01 30.92
N GLY A 149 20.69 -31.17 29.89
CA GLY A 149 21.61 -31.33 28.76
C GLY A 149 21.20 -32.42 27.77
N GLY A 150 20.01 -32.99 27.93
CA GLY A 150 19.41 -33.94 26.99
C GLY A 150 18.87 -33.28 25.72
N ALA A 151 18.33 -34.11 24.84
CA ALA A 151 17.81 -33.66 23.55
C ALA A 151 16.48 -32.92 23.64
N VAL A 152 16.18 -32.14 22.60
CA VAL A 152 14.85 -31.53 22.43
C VAL A 152 13.98 -32.49 21.62
N MET A 153 12.81 -32.90 22.14
CA MET A 153 11.93 -33.87 21.45
C MET A 153 11.25 -33.28 20.21
N HIS A 154 10.44 -32.25 20.41
CA HIS A 154 9.70 -31.57 19.33
C HIS A 154 10.36 -30.22 19.01
N GLY A 155 11.68 -30.27 18.86
CA GLY A 155 12.47 -29.11 18.52
C GLY A 155 12.46 -28.82 17.03
N PRO A 156 12.66 -27.56 16.63
CA PRO A 156 12.61 -27.17 15.23
C PRO A 156 13.83 -27.73 14.46
N LYS A 157 13.59 -28.18 13.22
CA LYS A 157 14.62 -28.66 12.28
C LYS A 157 14.66 -27.78 11.04
N PRO A 158 15.83 -27.64 10.38
CA PRO A 158 15.95 -26.76 9.22
C PRO A 158 14.96 -27.15 8.15
N ARG A 159 14.14 -26.18 7.72
CA ARG A 159 13.09 -26.41 6.72
C ARG A 159 12.81 -25.15 5.93
N SER A 160 12.31 -25.33 4.71
CA SER A 160 11.77 -24.20 3.95
C SER A 160 10.37 -23.83 4.44
N HIS A 161 10.11 -22.54 4.58
CA HIS A 161 8.77 -21.99 4.86
C HIS A 161 8.05 -21.54 3.59
N ALA A 162 8.67 -21.65 2.42
CA ALA A 162 8.13 -21.13 1.17
C ALA A 162 6.85 -21.88 0.77
N ILE A 163 5.77 -21.13 0.56
CA ILE A 163 4.52 -21.64 -0.01
C ILE A 163 4.43 -21.30 -1.51
N LYS A 164 3.71 -22.09 -2.31
CA LYS A 164 3.48 -21.80 -3.73
C LYS A 164 2.19 -20.98 -3.89
N LEU A 165 2.18 -20.05 -4.84
CA LEU A 165 1.00 -19.25 -5.20
C LEU A 165 0.90 -19.08 -6.73
N ASN A 166 -0.31 -19.25 -7.26
CA ASN A 166 -0.57 -19.20 -8.71
C ASN A 166 -0.11 -17.87 -9.32
N LYS A 167 0.52 -17.93 -10.50
CA LYS A 167 1.01 -16.75 -11.25
C LYS A 167 -0.11 -15.70 -11.43
N LYS A 168 -1.34 -16.15 -11.78
CA LYS A 168 -2.54 -15.29 -11.93
C LYS A 168 -2.91 -14.55 -10.64
N VAL A 169 -2.89 -15.23 -9.50
CA VAL A 169 -3.22 -14.62 -8.19
C VAL A 169 -2.18 -13.58 -7.79
N ARG A 170 -0.90 -13.82 -8.11
CA ARG A 170 0.18 -12.85 -7.86
C ARG A 170 0.01 -11.57 -8.67
N ARG A 171 -0.34 -11.68 -9.97
CA ARG A 171 -0.63 -10.50 -10.80
C ARG A 171 -1.87 -9.77 -10.33
N LEU A 172 -2.94 -10.50 -10.00
CA LEU A 172 -4.17 -9.92 -9.46
C LEU A 172 -3.92 -9.15 -8.15
N GLY A 173 -3.11 -9.69 -7.24
CA GLY A 173 -2.74 -8.97 -6.02
C GLY A 173 -1.96 -7.67 -6.29
N LEU A 174 -1.15 -7.62 -7.36
CA LEU A 174 -0.46 -6.39 -7.76
C LEU A 174 -1.43 -5.38 -8.35
N LYS A 175 -2.37 -5.81 -9.21
CA LYS A 175 -3.44 -4.95 -9.74
C LYS A 175 -4.22 -4.30 -8.59
N ILE A 176 -4.73 -5.10 -7.65
CA ILE A 176 -5.49 -4.61 -6.50
C ILE A 176 -4.65 -3.63 -5.64
N ALA A 177 -3.35 -3.88 -5.47
CA ALA A 177 -2.48 -2.98 -4.71
C ALA A 177 -2.30 -1.62 -5.41
N LEU A 178 -2.15 -1.60 -6.74
CA LEU A 178 -2.09 -0.38 -7.53
C LEU A 178 -3.44 0.36 -7.51
N SER A 179 -4.54 -0.37 -7.69
CA SER A 179 -5.89 0.22 -7.63
C SER A 179 -6.17 0.84 -6.27
N ALA A 180 -5.76 0.21 -5.18
CA ALA A 180 -5.89 0.78 -3.84
C ALA A 180 -5.09 2.09 -3.70
N ARG A 181 -3.87 2.18 -4.25
CA ARG A 181 -3.07 3.41 -4.20
C ARG A 181 -3.63 4.52 -5.09
N ALA A 182 -4.16 4.16 -6.25
CA ALA A 182 -4.86 5.09 -7.13
C ALA A 182 -6.14 5.64 -6.47
N ALA A 183 -6.97 4.76 -5.89
CA ALA A 183 -8.20 5.15 -5.20
C ALA A 183 -7.94 6.01 -3.94
N GLU A 184 -6.83 5.79 -3.24
CA GLU A 184 -6.40 6.63 -2.11
C GLU A 184 -5.79 7.98 -2.56
N GLY A 185 -5.55 8.20 -3.85
CA GLY A 185 -4.85 9.39 -4.36
C GLY A 185 -3.36 9.45 -3.97
N LYS A 186 -2.77 8.31 -3.55
CA LYS A 186 -1.36 8.21 -3.11
C LYS A 186 -0.43 7.66 -4.20
N LEU A 187 -0.97 7.45 -5.40
CA LEU A 187 -0.20 7.17 -6.60
C LEU A 187 0.10 8.50 -7.29
N MET A 188 1.37 8.75 -7.57
CA MET A 188 1.82 9.90 -8.36
C MET A 188 2.62 9.40 -9.56
N VAL A 189 2.38 10.01 -10.72
CA VAL A 189 3.09 9.67 -11.96
C VAL A 189 4.03 10.80 -12.31
N PHE A 190 5.29 10.43 -12.53
CA PHE A 190 6.34 11.34 -12.93
C PHE A 190 6.67 11.13 -14.41
N GLU A 191 7.07 12.19 -15.11
CA GLU A 191 7.55 12.05 -16.50
C GLU A 191 8.79 11.16 -16.49
N ASP A 192 9.85 11.65 -15.82
CA ASP A 192 11.11 10.97 -15.60
C ASP A 192 11.56 11.11 -14.13
N LEU A 193 12.41 10.18 -13.70
CA LEU A 193 12.99 10.17 -12.34
C LEU A 193 14.45 10.65 -12.30
N ASP A 194 14.86 11.40 -13.32
CA ASP A 194 16.21 11.93 -13.44
C ASP A 194 16.47 13.10 -12.49
N LEU A 195 17.62 13.07 -11.84
CA LEU A 195 18.08 14.13 -10.95
C LEU A 195 19.32 14.84 -11.53
N PRO A 196 19.42 16.17 -11.39
CA PRO A 196 20.60 16.90 -11.84
C PRO A 196 21.87 16.49 -11.07
N SER A 197 21.73 16.19 -9.77
CA SER A 197 22.83 15.87 -8.86
C SER A 197 22.45 14.74 -7.90
N HIS A 198 23.44 13.94 -7.48
CA HIS A 198 23.32 12.83 -6.53
C HIS A 198 23.18 13.28 -5.05
N LYS A 199 22.86 14.57 -4.81
CA LYS A 199 22.72 15.12 -3.46
C LYS A 199 21.42 14.67 -2.82
N THR A 200 21.52 14.00 -1.66
CA THR A 200 20.37 13.55 -0.86
C THR A 200 19.40 14.69 -0.50
N LYS A 201 19.93 15.90 -0.29
CA LYS A 201 19.13 17.11 0.01
C LYS A 201 18.04 17.38 -1.01
N ASN A 202 18.26 17.07 -2.29
CA ASN A 202 17.27 17.26 -3.35
C ASN A 202 16.01 16.41 -3.08
N ILE A 203 16.21 15.13 -2.76
CA ILE A 203 15.11 14.20 -2.43
C ILE A 203 14.48 14.55 -1.09
N VAL A 204 15.27 14.91 -0.08
CA VAL A 204 14.74 15.29 1.25
C VAL A 204 13.83 16.51 1.14
N ASN A 205 14.27 17.54 0.41
CA ASN A 205 13.47 18.74 0.18
C ASN A 205 12.15 18.41 -0.52
N HIS A 206 12.21 17.60 -1.59
CA HIS A 206 11.01 17.17 -2.31
C HIS A 206 10.05 16.39 -1.40
N VAL A 207 10.54 15.40 -0.65
CA VAL A 207 9.70 14.63 0.29
C VAL A 207 9.11 15.53 1.37
N SER A 208 9.82 16.56 1.83
CA SER A 208 9.30 17.51 2.81
C SER A 208 8.18 18.42 2.29
N GLN A 209 8.14 18.66 0.97
CA GLN A 209 7.05 19.38 0.31
C GLN A 209 5.79 18.51 0.16
N MET A 210 5.94 17.18 0.15
CA MET A 210 4.81 16.25 0.06
C MET A 210 4.10 16.12 1.40
N GLU A 211 2.92 16.73 1.52
CA GLU A 211 2.08 16.58 2.70
C GLU A 211 1.61 15.12 2.90
N ASN A 212 1.50 14.69 4.15
CA ASN A 212 0.95 13.38 4.55
C ASN A 212 1.72 12.14 4.07
N THR A 213 3.02 12.27 3.76
CA THR A 213 3.86 11.14 3.35
C THR A 213 4.92 10.81 4.42
N LYS A 214 4.93 9.58 4.95
CA LYS A 214 6.00 9.14 5.88
C LYS A 214 7.02 8.25 5.18
N LYS A 215 6.55 7.42 4.25
CA LYS A 215 7.39 6.50 3.47
C LYS A 215 7.04 6.58 2.00
N LEU A 216 8.07 6.73 1.17
CA LEU A 216 7.96 6.89 -0.27
C LEU A 216 8.58 5.70 -1.00
N LEU A 217 7.84 5.15 -1.95
CA LEU A 217 8.34 4.16 -2.89
C LEU A 217 8.41 4.78 -4.28
N MET A 218 9.61 4.90 -4.83
CA MET A 218 9.85 5.31 -6.22
C MET A 218 10.03 4.08 -7.10
N VAL A 219 9.37 4.06 -8.25
CA VAL A 219 9.46 2.96 -9.21
C VAL A 219 9.87 3.50 -10.56
N ASP A 220 11.00 3.00 -11.05
CA ASP A 220 11.51 3.35 -12.37
C ASP A 220 11.29 2.21 -13.37
N GLY A 221 11.14 2.53 -14.65
CA GLY A 221 10.83 1.57 -15.69
C GLY A 221 12.00 0.63 -15.96
N GLY A 222 13.22 1.18 -16.00
CA GLY A 222 14.44 0.52 -16.40
C GLY A 222 15.45 0.25 -15.27
N PRO A 223 16.75 0.14 -15.62
CA PRO A 223 17.81 0.16 -14.63
C PRO A 223 17.79 1.52 -13.92
N ILE A 224 17.89 1.50 -12.60
CA ILE A 224 17.83 2.72 -11.78
C ILE A 224 19.05 3.60 -12.11
N ASP A 225 18.82 4.87 -12.42
CA ASP A 225 19.89 5.85 -12.60
C ASP A 225 20.81 5.93 -11.36
N GLU A 226 22.11 6.06 -11.60
CA GLU A 226 23.11 6.06 -10.54
C GLU A 226 22.93 7.24 -9.59
N LYS A 227 22.56 8.42 -10.11
CA LYS A 227 22.36 9.61 -9.27
C LYS A 227 21.16 9.42 -8.35
N LEU A 228 20.05 8.88 -8.87
CA LEU A 228 18.86 8.56 -8.08
C LEU A 228 19.17 7.51 -7.02
N LYS A 229 19.89 6.45 -7.38
CA LYS A 229 20.33 5.41 -6.44
C LYS A 229 21.19 5.98 -5.30
N LEU A 230 22.21 6.78 -5.62
CA LEU A 230 23.08 7.40 -4.63
C LEU A 230 22.35 8.42 -3.75
N ALA A 231 21.39 9.17 -4.31
CA ALA A 231 20.61 10.15 -3.58
C ALA A 231 19.61 9.50 -2.59
N THR A 232 19.16 8.28 -2.86
CA THR A 232 18.12 7.60 -2.08
C THR A 232 18.66 6.55 -1.11
N GLN A 233 19.78 5.88 -1.41
CA GLN A 233 20.27 4.73 -0.62
C GLN A 233 20.48 5.00 0.88
N ASN A 234 20.76 6.25 1.27
CA ASN A 234 20.98 6.63 2.66
C ASN A 234 19.67 7.00 3.41
N LEU A 235 18.55 7.13 2.70
CA LEU A 235 17.27 7.55 3.24
C LEU A 235 16.42 6.32 3.61
N HIS A 236 16.19 6.09 4.90
CA HIS A 236 15.45 4.92 5.38
C HIS A 236 13.95 4.91 5.00
N TYR A 237 13.39 6.06 4.67
CA TYR A 237 11.98 6.24 4.31
C TYR A 237 11.73 6.34 2.79
N VAL A 238 12.78 6.42 1.97
CA VAL A 238 12.66 6.42 0.51
C VAL A 238 13.30 5.16 -0.04
N ASN A 239 12.52 4.34 -0.76
CA ASN A 239 13.06 3.18 -1.46
C ASN A 239 12.83 3.34 -2.96
N VAL A 240 13.82 2.94 -3.76
CA VAL A 240 13.73 2.91 -5.22
C VAL A 240 13.73 1.45 -5.67
N LEU A 241 12.78 1.09 -6.53
CA LEU A 241 12.71 -0.23 -7.14
C LEU A 241 12.61 -0.10 -8.67
N PRO A 242 13.22 -1.01 -9.45
CA PRO A 242 12.87 -1.12 -10.85
C PRO A 242 11.47 -1.76 -11.00
N SER A 243 10.78 -1.48 -12.10
CA SER A 243 9.42 -1.97 -12.39
C SER A 243 9.28 -3.50 -12.32
N ILE A 244 10.36 -4.21 -12.69
CA ILE A 244 10.47 -5.66 -12.59
C ILE A 244 10.42 -6.16 -11.13
N GLY A 245 11.00 -5.39 -10.20
CA GLY A 245 11.08 -5.69 -8.77
C GLY A 245 9.86 -5.24 -7.96
N LEU A 246 8.86 -4.62 -8.62
CA LEU A 246 7.67 -4.12 -7.96
C LEU A 246 6.89 -5.26 -7.28
N ASN A 247 6.57 -5.07 -6.01
CA ASN A 247 5.99 -6.11 -5.19
C ASN A 247 4.90 -5.55 -4.26
N VAL A 248 3.89 -6.38 -3.98
CA VAL A 248 2.72 -5.99 -3.16
C VAL A 248 3.11 -5.53 -1.76
N TYR A 249 4.00 -6.26 -1.07
CA TYR A 249 4.47 -5.89 0.26
C TYR A 249 5.09 -4.49 0.32
N SER A 250 5.96 -4.14 -0.63
CA SER A 250 6.58 -2.82 -0.70
C SER A 250 5.56 -1.73 -0.96
N ILE A 251 4.57 -1.94 -1.85
CA ILE A 251 3.51 -0.96 -2.10
C ILE A 251 2.70 -0.66 -0.81
N PHE A 252 2.44 -1.67 0.02
CA PHE A 252 1.71 -1.49 1.28
C PHE A 252 2.58 -0.99 2.44
N LEU A 253 3.89 -1.26 2.42
CA LEU A 253 4.83 -0.78 3.42
C LEU A 253 5.06 0.73 3.34
N HIS A 254 4.93 1.31 2.14
CA HIS A 254 5.11 2.73 1.86
C HIS A 254 3.75 3.40 1.72
N ASP A 255 3.65 4.68 2.10
CA ASP A 255 2.39 5.41 2.05
C ASP A 255 2.11 5.88 0.62
N THR A 256 3.12 6.47 -0.01
CA THR A 256 3.06 7.02 -1.36
C THR A 256 3.89 6.21 -2.34
N LEU A 257 3.34 6.08 -3.55
CA LEU A 257 3.94 5.39 -4.67
C LEU A 257 4.14 6.41 -5.80
N VAL A 258 5.40 6.68 -6.13
CA VAL A 258 5.80 7.49 -7.29
C VAL A 258 6.27 6.54 -8.38
N MET A 259 5.75 6.69 -9.59
CA MET A 259 6.11 5.86 -10.74
C MET A 259 6.52 6.73 -11.92
N SER A 260 7.59 6.40 -12.63
CA SER A 260 7.87 7.02 -13.93
C SER A 260 6.83 6.60 -14.98
N ARG A 261 6.65 7.43 -16.00
CA ARG A 261 5.76 7.14 -17.14
C ARG A 261 6.12 5.81 -17.80
N ASP A 262 7.42 5.57 -17.99
CA ASP A 262 7.95 4.30 -18.50
C ASP A 262 7.61 3.11 -17.58
N ALA A 263 7.73 3.29 -16.26
CA ALA A 263 7.35 2.23 -15.31
C ALA A 263 5.87 1.84 -15.42
N VAL A 264 4.97 2.82 -15.57
CA VAL A 264 3.54 2.55 -15.73
C VAL A 264 3.29 1.77 -17.02
N ASN A 265 3.85 2.20 -18.15
CA ASN A 265 3.70 1.53 -19.45
C ASN A 265 4.16 0.07 -19.39
N ARG A 266 5.36 -0.19 -18.84
CA ARG A 266 5.89 -1.55 -18.69
C ARG A 266 5.05 -2.43 -17.77
N ILE A 267 4.46 -1.86 -16.73
CA ILE A 267 3.59 -2.60 -15.81
C ILE A 267 2.28 -2.95 -16.49
N VAL A 268 1.67 -2.03 -17.23
CA VAL A 268 0.47 -2.27 -18.03
C VAL A 268 0.75 -3.37 -19.06
N GLU A 269 1.82 -3.25 -19.84
CA GLU A 269 2.24 -4.27 -20.80
C GLU A 269 2.43 -5.65 -20.14
N ARG A 270 3.10 -5.71 -18.99
CA ARG A 270 3.31 -6.95 -18.23
C ARG A 270 1.99 -7.57 -17.75
N MET A 271 0.98 -6.75 -17.45
CA MET A 271 -0.34 -7.22 -17.02
C MET A 271 -1.18 -7.73 -18.18
N HIS A 272 -1.09 -7.09 -19.36
CA HIS A 272 -1.80 -7.48 -20.57
C HIS A 272 -1.18 -8.70 -21.25
N THR A 273 0.16 -8.82 -21.21
CA THR A 273 0.87 -9.96 -21.79
C THR A 273 0.40 -11.27 -21.13
N PRO A 274 -0.08 -12.26 -21.89
CA PRO A 274 -0.59 -13.50 -21.31
C PRO A 274 0.50 -14.25 -20.55
N ILE A 275 0.07 -15.01 -19.53
CA ILE A 275 1.00 -15.86 -18.77
C ILE A 275 1.23 -17.13 -19.59
N ASN A 276 2.36 -17.19 -20.29
CA ASN A 276 2.84 -18.43 -20.89
C ASN A 276 3.14 -19.44 -19.76
N ARG A 277 2.59 -20.65 -19.90
CA ARG A 277 2.62 -21.67 -18.85
C ARG A 277 4.04 -22.14 -18.59
#